data_AF-A0A0K1QEB3-F1
#
_entry.id   AF-A0A0K1QEB3-F1
#
_cell.length_a   1.000
_cell.length_b   1.000
_cell.length_c   1.000
_cell.angle_alpha   90.00
_cell.angle_beta   90.00
_cell.angle_gamma   90.00
#
_symmetry.space_group_name_H-M   'P 1'
#
loop_
_entity.id
_entity.type
_entity.pdbx_description
1 polymer ?
#
loop_
_entity_poly.entity_id
_entity_poly.type
_entity_poly.pdbx_seq_one_letter_code
_entity_poly.pdbx_strand_id
1 'polypeptide(L)'
;MIESLDALVRLSRWNHSESKPEPLVIAVAKLQDRLGAAERLAGSNFNGSSTEAAKVTAMCVALKRLSASYLQYCKQIASPLNVDDAANSLESEISATSATSDQWG
;
A
#
# COMPACT_ATOMS: atom_id res chain seq x y z
N MET A 1 2.25 0.20 6.18
CA MET A 1 2.04 -0.36 4.82
C MET A 1 1.93 0.75 3.78
N ILE A 2 1.02 1.71 3.99
CA ILE A 2 0.81 2.89 3.13
C ILE A 2 2.15 3.57 2.76
N GLU A 3 3.00 3.88 3.74
CA GLU A 3 4.32 4.48 3.51
C GLU A 3 5.25 3.66 2.58
N SER A 4 5.17 2.33 2.62
CA SER A 4 6.00 1.47 1.74
C SER A 4 5.51 1.52 0.30
N LEU A 5 4.20 1.64 0.09
CA LEU A 5 3.61 1.78 -1.22
C LEU A 5 3.84 3.18 -1.79
N ASP A 6 3.77 4.22 -0.95
CA ASP A 6 4.18 5.59 -1.33
C ASP A 6 5.65 5.61 -1.78
N ALA A 7 6.54 5.04 -0.97
CA ALA A 7 7.96 4.95 -1.32
C ALA A 7 8.21 4.18 -2.62
N LEU A 8 7.40 3.15 -2.92
CA LEU A 8 7.48 2.40 -4.17
C LEU A 8 7.13 3.28 -5.37
N VAL A 9 6.03 4.03 -5.30
CA VAL A 9 5.60 4.94 -6.38
C VAL A 9 6.66 6.03 -6.61
N ARG A 10 7.24 6.55 -5.53
CA ARG A 10 8.32 7.56 -5.62
C ARG A 10 9.59 6.98 -6.22
N LEU A 11 9.94 5.72 -5.92
CA LEU A 11 11.09 5.05 -6.51
C LEU A 11 10.87 4.61 -7.96
N SER A 12 9.63 4.30 -8.37
CA SER A 12 9.34 3.92 -9.76
C SER A 12 9.43 5.10 -10.72
N ARG A 13 9.07 6.29 -10.24
CA ARG A 13 9.22 7.56 -10.96
C ARG A 13 10.62 8.19 -10.81
N TRP A 14 11.53 7.56 -10.07
CA TRP A 14 12.87 8.10 -9.83
C TRP A 14 13.71 8.05 -11.12
N ASN A 15 13.78 9.18 -11.82
CA ASN A 15 14.53 9.35 -13.07
C ASN A 15 15.82 10.19 -12.89
N HIS A 16 16.18 10.53 -11.65
CA HIS A 16 17.38 11.30 -11.36
C HIS A 16 18.64 10.46 -11.58
N SER A 17 19.70 11.12 -12.07
CA SER A 17 21.06 10.55 -12.19
C SER A 17 21.71 10.25 -10.83
N GLU A 18 21.10 10.72 -9.74
CA GLU A 18 21.55 10.52 -8.37
C GLU A 18 21.08 9.16 -7.81
N SER A 19 21.86 8.65 -6.83
CA SER A 19 21.53 7.44 -6.10
C SER A 19 20.15 7.53 -5.45
N LYS A 20 19.39 6.43 -5.53
CA LYS A 20 18.07 6.33 -4.91
C LYS A 20 18.15 6.62 -3.40
N PRO A 21 17.24 7.42 -2.82
CA PRO A 21 17.27 7.72 -1.39
C PRO A 21 17.13 6.45 -0.55
N GLU A 22 18.09 6.22 0.33
CA GLU A 22 18.13 5.04 1.23
C GLU A 22 16.83 4.86 2.05
N PRO A 23 16.20 5.92 2.60
CA PRO A 23 14.94 5.76 3.32
C PRO A 23 13.81 5.17 2.47
N LEU A 24 13.74 5.52 1.18
CA LEU A 24 12.73 4.98 0.28
C LEU A 24 13.00 3.51 -0.04
N VAL A 25 14.28 3.15 -0.25
CA VAL A 25 14.69 1.77 -0.50
C VAL A 25 14.34 0.87 0.69
N ILE A 26 14.64 1.33 1.91
CA ILE A 26 14.29 0.60 3.15
C ILE A 26 12.78 0.47 3.30
N ALA A 27 12.01 1.53 3.01
CA ALA A 27 10.56 1.49 3.09
C ALA A 27 9.96 0.48 2.10
N VAL A 28 10.46 0.42 0.86
CA VAL A 28 10.03 -0.57 -0.14
C VAL A 28 10.44 -1.99 0.25
N ALA A 29 11.63 -2.19 0.81
CA ALA A 29 12.07 -3.52 1.26
C ALA A 29 11.13 -4.13 2.31
N LYS A 30 10.53 -3.30 3.18
CA LYS A 30 9.55 -3.73 4.20
C LYS A 30 8.15 -4.00 3.64
N LEU A 31 7.91 -3.78 2.34
CA LEU A 31 6.58 -3.88 1.75
C LEU A 31 6.04 -5.31 1.85
N GLN A 32 6.85 -6.33 1.56
CA GLN A 32 6.42 -7.73 1.63
C GLN A 32 6.01 -8.14 3.04
N ASP A 33 6.79 -7.77 4.05
CA ASP A 33 6.45 -8.04 5.46
C ASP A 33 5.14 -7.36 5.87
N ARG A 34 4.96 -6.10 5.45
CA ARG A 34 3.76 -5.30 5.74
C ARG A 34 2.52 -5.88 5.03
N LEU A 35 2.66 -6.41 3.81
CA LEU A 35 1.58 -7.11 3.10
C LEU A 35 1.22 -8.43 3.81
N GLY A 36 2.22 -9.23 4.19
CA GLY A 36 1.98 -10.47 4.93
C GLY A 36 1.31 -10.25 6.30
N ALA A 37 1.67 -9.18 7.00
CA ALA A 37 0.99 -8.78 8.24
C ALA A 37 -0.48 -8.37 7.99
N ALA A 38 -0.74 -7.64 6.91
CA ALA A 38 -2.09 -7.24 6.53
C ALA A 38 -2.98 -8.45 6.17
N GLU A 39 -2.45 -9.42 5.44
CA GLU A 39 -3.17 -10.67 5.12
C GLU A 39 -3.49 -11.47 6.38
N ARG A 40 -2.53 -11.61 7.30
CA ARG A 40 -2.76 -12.29 8.59
C ARG A 40 -3.83 -11.60 9.42
N LEU A 41 -3.77 -10.26 9.53
CA LEU A 41 -4.78 -9.48 10.24
C LEU A 41 -6.17 -9.69 9.63
N ALA A 42 -6.26 -9.67 8.30
CA ALA A 42 -7.53 -9.84 7.61
C ALA A 42 -8.10 -11.27 7.62
N GLY A 43 -7.27 -12.26 7.94
CA GLY A 43 -7.68 -13.65 8.17
C GLY A 43 -7.89 -14.03 9.63
N SER A 44 -7.60 -13.12 10.57
CA SER A 44 -7.69 -13.39 12.01
C SER A 44 -9.09 -13.10 12.55
N ASN A 45 -9.51 -13.86 13.57
CA ASN A 45 -10.73 -13.58 14.31
C ASN A 45 -10.45 -12.51 15.38
N PHE A 46 -11.22 -11.42 15.36
CA PHE A 46 -11.12 -10.34 16.33
C PHE A 46 -12.15 -10.53 17.46
N ASN A 47 -11.71 -10.46 18.72
CA ASN A 47 -12.54 -10.72 19.90
C ASN A 47 -12.70 -9.49 20.83
N GLY A 48 -12.74 -8.28 20.25
CA GLY A 48 -12.96 -7.03 20.98
C GLY A 48 -14.41 -6.54 20.94
N SER A 49 -14.62 -5.29 21.36
CA SER A 49 -15.95 -4.66 21.31
C SER A 49 -16.45 -4.49 19.88
N SER A 50 -17.76 -4.33 19.69
CA SER A 50 -18.37 -4.14 18.37
C SER A 50 -17.81 -2.93 17.61
N THR A 51 -17.51 -1.84 18.33
CA THR A 51 -16.89 -0.63 17.74
C THR A 51 -15.47 -0.91 17.25
N GLU A 52 -14.67 -1.65 18.01
CA GLU A 52 -13.31 -2.02 17.60
C GLU A 52 -13.33 -3.03 16.44
N ALA A 53 -14.28 -3.97 16.45
CA ALA A 53 -14.48 -4.92 15.36
C ALA A 53 -14.84 -4.22 14.04
N ALA A 54 -15.67 -3.17 14.10
CA ALA A 54 -15.99 -2.35 12.94
C ALA A 54 -14.77 -1.62 12.38
N LYS A 55 -13.91 -1.06 13.26
CA LYS A 55 -12.64 -0.42 12.85
C LYS A 55 -11.68 -1.41 12.19
N VAL A 56 -11.44 -2.56 12.83
CA VAL A 56 -10.57 -3.62 12.28
C VAL A 56 -11.11 -4.12 10.94
N THR A 57 -12.43 -4.26 10.82
CA THR A 57 -13.06 -4.64 9.54
C THR A 57 -12.80 -3.60 8.46
N ALA A 58 -12.98 -2.30 8.77
CA ALA A 58 -12.72 -1.21 7.83
C ALA A 58 -11.23 -1.16 7.41
N MET A 59 -10.31 -1.30 8.38
CA MET A 59 -8.87 -1.43 8.13
C MET A 59 -8.59 -2.61 7.18
N CYS A 60 -9.11 -3.80 7.47
CA CYS A 60 -8.90 -5.00 6.65
C CYS A 60 -9.44 -4.83 5.22
N VAL A 61 -10.58 -4.18 5.04
CA VAL A 61 -11.13 -3.88 3.71
C VAL A 61 -10.20 -2.94 2.93
N ALA A 62 -9.72 -1.87 3.57
CA ALA A 62 -8.82 -0.92 2.94
C ALA A 62 -7.46 -1.53 2.60
N LEU A 63 -6.89 -2.34 3.51
CA LEU A 63 -5.64 -3.06 3.25
C LEU A 63 -5.78 -4.04 2.07
N LYS A 64 -6.91 -4.75 1.97
CA LYS A 64 -7.19 -5.63 0.82
C LYS A 64 -7.26 -4.86 -0.50
N ARG A 65 -7.90 -3.68 -0.50
CA ARG A 65 -7.96 -2.80 -1.68
C ARG A 65 -6.57 -2.33 -2.10
N LEU A 66 -5.76 -1.85 -1.15
CA LEU A 66 -4.36 -1.47 -1.41
C LEU A 66 -3.53 -2.62 -1.99
N SER A 67 -3.64 -3.82 -1.42
CA SER A 67 -2.93 -5.00 -1.93
C SER A 67 -3.36 -5.34 -3.35
N ALA A 68 -4.66 -5.26 -3.66
CA ALA A 68 -5.16 -5.49 -5.02
C ALA A 68 -4.63 -4.44 -6.02
N SER A 69 -4.64 -3.16 -5.64
CA SER A 69 -4.10 -2.06 -6.46
C SER A 69 -2.59 -2.22 -6.69
N TYR A 70 -1.84 -2.65 -5.69
CA TYR A 70 -0.42 -2.96 -5.84
C TYR A 70 -0.18 -4.13 -6.82
N LEU A 71 -0.97 -5.21 -6.73
CA LEU A 71 -0.87 -6.32 -7.68
C LEU A 71 -1.24 -5.89 -9.10
N GLN A 72 -2.22 -4.99 -9.26
CA GLN A 72 -2.57 -4.42 -10.54
C GLN A 72 -1.43 -3.56 -11.11
N TYR A 73 -0.82 -2.72 -10.27
CA TYR A 73 0.38 -1.97 -10.61
C TYR A 73 1.49 -2.90 -11.11
N CYS A 74 1.82 -3.97 -10.37
CA CYS A 74 2.82 -4.96 -10.78
C CYS A 74 2.53 -5.59 -12.14
N LYS A 75 1.26 -5.89 -12.45
CA LYS A 75 0.85 -6.42 -13.76
C LYS A 75 1.01 -5.40 -14.88
N GLN A 76 0.74 -4.13 -14.61
CA GLN A 76 0.78 -3.07 -15.62
C GLN A 76 2.21 -2.63 -15.93
N ILE A 77 3.11 -2.58 -14.94
CA ILE A 77 4.52 -2.24 -15.16
C ILE A 77 5.33 -3.33 -15.86
N ALA A 78 4.77 -4.54 -16.01
CA ALA A 78 5.35 -5.56 -16.88
C ALA A 78 5.41 -5.09 -18.36
N SER A 79 4.62 -4.07 -18.71
CA SER A 79 4.73 -3.32 -19.96
C SER A 79 5.17 -1.88 -19.67
N PRO A 80 6.32 -1.41 -20.21
CA PRO A 80 6.86 -0.08 -19.90
C PRO A 80 5.99 1.09 -20.39
N LEU A 81 5.00 0.84 -21.26
CA LEU A 81 4.09 1.86 -21.78
C LEU A 81 3.09 2.37 -20.75
N ASN A 82 2.85 1.63 -19.66
CA ASN A 82 1.77 1.90 -18.71
C ASN A 82 2.25 2.25 -17.30
N VAL A 83 3.56 2.47 -17.11
CA VAL A 83 4.12 2.62 -15.75
C VAL A 83 3.58 3.85 -15.04
N ASP A 84 3.44 4.97 -15.74
CA ASP A 84 2.91 6.21 -15.16
C ASP A 84 1.43 6.10 -14.81
N ASP A 85 0.61 5.55 -15.71
CA ASP A 85 -0.83 5.35 -15.44
C ASP A 85 -1.08 4.35 -14.30
N ALA A 86 -0.25 3.30 -14.23
CA ALA A 86 -0.27 2.34 -13.13
C ALA A 86 0.12 3.00 -11.80
N ALA A 87 1.18 3.82 -11.82
CA ALA A 87 1.64 4.56 -10.64
C ALA A 87 0.59 5.57 -10.17
N ASN A 88 -0.06 6.30 -11.09
CA ASN A 88 -1.14 7.24 -10.78
C ASN A 88 -2.34 6.53 -10.13
N SER A 89 -2.72 5.37 -10.66
CA SER A 89 -3.82 4.56 -10.11
C SER A 89 -3.50 4.08 -8.69
N LEU A 90 -2.28 3.60 -8.46
CA LEU A 90 -1.83 3.17 -7.14
C LEU A 90 -1.76 4.35 -6.14
N GLU A 91 -1.26 5.51 -6.57
CA GLU A 91 -1.17 6.74 -5.77
C GLU A 91 -2.54 7.28 -5.35
N SER A 92 -3.54 7.18 -6.22
CA SER A 92 -4.93 7.52 -5.90
C SER A 92 -5.48 6.64 -4.78
N GLU A 93 -5.25 5.32 -4.83
CA GLU A 93 -5.71 4.39 -3.78
C GLU A 93 -4.93 4.60 -2.46
N ILE A 94 -3.64 4.89 -2.53
CA ILE A 94 -2.81 5.28 -1.37
C ILE A 94 -3.41 6.51 -0.70
N SER A 95 -3.74 7.55 -1.48
CA SER A 95 -4.32 8.79 -0.97
C SER A 95 -5.69 8.57 -0.34
N ALA A 96 -6.56 7.80 -0.99
CA ALA A 96 -7.89 7.46 -0.48
C ALA A 96 -7.82 6.64 0.82
N THR A 97 -6.90 5.68 0.89
CA THR A 97 -6.72 4.87 2.11
C THR A 97 -6.07 5.68 3.23
N SER A 98 -5.13 6.57 2.91
CA SER A 98 -4.52 7.48 3.88
C SER A 98 -5.58 8.35 4.55
N ALA A 99 -6.48 8.96 3.76
CA ALA A 99 -7.56 9.80 4.26
C ALA A 99 -8.58 9.05 5.16
N THR A 100 -8.69 7.74 5.02
CA THR A 100 -9.55 6.90 5.88
C THR A 100 -8.82 6.33 7.09
N SER A 101 -7.48 6.31 7.07
CA SER A 101 -6.66 5.81 8.19
C SER A 101 -6.80 6.67 9.45
N ASP A 102 -7.03 7.98 9.30
CA ASP A 102 -7.33 8.91 10.40
C ASP A 102 -8.61 8.53 11.18
N GLN A 103 -9.52 7.79 10.54
CA GLN A 103 -10.77 7.34 11.18
C GLN A 103 -10.59 6.09 12.05
N TRP A 104 -9.46 5.39 11.92
CA TRP A 104 -9.26 4.11 12.58
C TRP A 104 -8.32 4.18 13.79
N GLY A 105 -7.49 5.22 13.90
CA GLY A 105 -6.77 5.62 15.12
C GLY A 105 -5.74 4.59 15.60
#